data_AF-A0A920SJP7-F1
#
_entry.id   AF-A0A920SJP7-F1
#
_cell.length_a   1.000
_cell.length_b   1.000
_cell.length_c   1.000
_cell.angle_alpha   90.00
_cell.angle_beta   90.00
_cell.angle_gamma   90.00
#
_symmetry.space_group_name_H-M   'P 1'
#
loop_
_entity.id
_entity.type
_entity.pdbx_description
1 polymer ?
#
loop_
_entity_poly.entity_id
_entity_poly.type
_entity_poly.pdbx_seq_one_letter_code
_entity_poly.pdbx_strand_id
1 'polypeptide(L)' 'MRAREGVMSSPFFKEQLSQIFPVVEPHGSDSGNFDNVLEFLLMTGRTLQESIMMLVPEAWQKHTGMDRHDARSMSTTRV' A
#
# COMPACT_ATOMS: atom_id res chain seq x y z
N MET A 1 -1.03 -8.78 4.43
CA MET A 1 -1.89 -7.68 4.89
C MET A 1 -2.44 -7.85 6.30
N ARG A 2 -2.88 -9.04 6.74
CA ARG A 2 -3.38 -9.31 8.11
C ARG A 2 -2.66 -8.62 9.27
N ALA A 3 -1.32 -8.68 9.33
CA ALA A 3 -0.58 -8.06 10.42
C ALA A 3 -0.71 -6.51 10.47
N ARG A 4 -1.00 -5.88 9.33
CA ARG A 4 -1.18 -4.43 9.22
C ARG A 4 -2.62 -3.99 9.52
N GLU A 5 -3.62 -4.86 9.28
CA GLU A 5 -5.04 -4.56 9.52
C GLU A 5 -5.31 -4.15 10.97
N GLY A 6 -4.60 -4.74 11.95
CA GLY A 6 -4.78 -4.43 13.36
C GLY A 6 -4.26 -3.06 13.83
N VAL A 7 -3.46 -2.36 13.00
CA VAL A 7 -2.91 -1.03 13.31
C VAL A 7 -3.32 0.04 12.30
N MET A 8 -4.11 -0.34 11.29
CA MET A 8 -4.50 0.52 10.19
C MET A 8 -5.52 1.57 10.65
N SER A 9 -5.40 2.78 10.12
CA SER A 9 -6.31 3.89 10.39
C SER A 9 -6.60 4.64 9.11
N SER A 10 -7.87 4.91 8.83
CA SER A 10 -8.26 5.66 7.64
C SER A 10 -9.24 6.77 8.00
N PRO A 11 -8.96 8.04 7.63
CA PRO A 11 -9.93 9.12 7.79
C PRO A 11 -11.15 8.97 6.86
N PHE A 12 -11.04 8.15 5.80
CA PHE A 12 -12.11 7.89 4.84
C PHE A 12 -13.09 6.84 5.35
N PHE A 13 -12.57 5.73 5.89
CA PHE A 13 -13.40 4.60 6.32
C PHE A 13 -13.73 4.61 7.82
N LYS A 14 -12.93 5.30 8.65
CA LYS A 14 -13.14 5.44 10.10
C LYS A 14 -13.54 4.11 10.76
N GLU A 15 -14.72 4.05 11.38
CA GLU A 15 -15.28 2.88 12.07
C GLU A 15 -15.64 1.72 11.11
N GLN A 16 -15.91 2.04 9.84
CA GLN A 16 -16.28 1.06 8.81
C GLN A 16 -15.09 0.28 8.27
N LEU A 17 -13.86 0.66 8.63
CA LEU A 17 -12.65 -0.02 8.16
C LEU A 17 -12.66 -1.52 8.53
N SER A 18 -13.25 -1.87 9.67
CA SER A 18 -13.42 -3.26 10.11
C SER A 18 -14.30 -4.11 9.18
N GLN A 19 -15.20 -3.48 8.41
CA GLN A 19 -16.09 -4.16 7.46
C GLN A 19 -15.39 -4.53 6.15
N ILE A 20 -14.25 -3.90 5.86
CA ILE A 20 -13.44 -4.14 4.66
C ILE A 20 -12.48 -5.31 4.89
N PHE A 21 -12.28 -5.73 6.14
CA PHE A 21 -11.36 -6.81 6.46
C PHE A 21 -11.96 -8.20 6.15
N PRO A 22 -11.16 -9.14 5.61
CA PRO A 22 -9.75 -8.96 5.23
C PRO A 22 -9.60 -8.17 3.93
N VAL A 23 -8.63 -7.25 3.87
CA VAL A 23 -8.40 -6.45 2.63
C VAL A 23 -7.98 -7.35 1.47
N VAL A 24 -7.25 -8.43 1.77
CA VAL A 24 -6.80 -9.41 0.77
C VAL A 24 -7.58 -10.70 0.95
N GLU A 25 -8.16 -11.19 -0.14
CA GLU A 25 -8.94 -12.42 -0.13
C GLU A 25 -8.06 -13.64 0.24
N PRO A 26 -8.45 -14.45 1.24
CA PRO A 26 -7.76 -15.70 1.53
C PRO A 26 -7.84 -16.65 0.33
N HIS A 27 -6.71 -17.24 -0.05
CA HIS A 27 -6.60 -18.19 -1.18
C HIS A 27 -6.82 -17.57 -2.58
N GLY A 28 -6.87 -16.24 -2.69
CA GLY A 28 -6.84 -15.53 -3.97
C GLY A 28 -5.48 -15.65 -4.68
N SER A 29 -5.47 -15.38 -5.99
CA SER A 29 -4.24 -15.32 -6.78
C SER A 29 -3.38 -14.12 -6.38
N ASP A 30 -2.07 -14.18 -6.61
CA ASP A 30 -1.17 -13.04 -6.30
C ASP A 30 -1.58 -11.76 -7.04
N SER A 31 -2.04 -11.88 -8.29
CA SER A 31 -2.56 -10.74 -9.07
C SER A 31 -3.87 -10.21 -8.50
N GLY A 32 -4.82 -11.07 -8.10
CA GLY A 32 -6.07 -10.61 -7.47
C GLY A 32 -5.82 -9.94 -6.12
N ASN A 33 -4.88 -10.48 -5.34
CA ASN A 33 -4.46 -9.88 -4.08
C ASN A 33 -3.82 -8.50 -4.28
N PHE A 34 -3.07 -8.33 -5.38
CA PHE A 34 -2.52 -7.03 -5.77
C PHE A 34 -3.63 -6.03 -6.08
N ASP A 35 -4.63 -6.44 -6.87
CA ASP A 35 -5.77 -5.60 -7.23
C ASP A 35 -6.58 -5.17 -5.99
N ASN A 36 -6.79 -6.07 -5.01
CA ASN A 36 -7.49 -5.71 -3.78
C ASN A 36 -6.78 -4.59 -3.00
N VAL A 37 -5.45 -4.69 -2.87
CA VAL A 37 -4.69 -3.66 -2.16
C VAL A 37 -4.62 -2.36 -2.98
N LEU A 38 -4.51 -2.45 -4.31
CA LEU A 38 -4.53 -1.27 -5.18
C LEU A 38 -5.85 -0.52 -5.07
N GLU A 39 -6.98 -1.22 -5.17
CA GLU A 39 -8.31 -0.63 -5.02
C GLU A 39 -8.46 0.01 -3.64
N PHE A 40 -8.07 -0.70 -2.58
CA PHE A 40 -8.08 -0.16 -1.22
C PHE A 40 -7.29 1.15 -1.12
N LEU A 41 -6.09 1.22 -1.67
CA LEU A 41 -5.25 2.43 -1.64
C LEU A 41 -5.88 3.59 -2.41
N LEU A 42 -6.47 3.34 -3.59
CA LEU A 42 -7.17 4.36 -4.37
C LEU A 42 -8.37 4.94 -3.61
N MET A 43 -9.13 4.10 -2.91
CA MET A 43 -10.27 4.55 -2.11
C MET A 43 -9.86 5.39 -0.88
N THR A 44 -8.58 5.34 -0.47
CA THR A 44 -8.03 6.23 0.58
C THR A 44 -7.55 7.59 0.06
N GLY A 45 -7.98 7.98 -1.15
CA GLY A 45 -7.68 9.30 -1.72
C GLY A 45 -6.28 9.44 -2.33
N ARG A 46 -5.55 8.32 -2.47
CA ARG A 46 -4.24 8.30 -3.13
C ARG A 46 -4.40 8.22 -4.64
N THR A 47 -3.47 8.83 -5.35
CA THR A 47 -3.40 8.70 -6.81
C THR A 47 -2.93 7.30 -7.20
N LEU A 48 -3.17 6.94 -8.47
CA LEU A 48 -2.70 5.68 -9.03
C LEU A 48 -1.16 5.59 -8.96
N GLN A 49 -0.48 6.69 -9.27
CA GLN A 49 0.98 6.77 -9.25
C GLN A 49 1.54 6.54 -7.84
N GLU A 50 0.97 7.19 -6.84
CA GLU A 50 1.37 6.98 -5.43
C GLU A 50 1.10 5.54 -4.99
N SER A 51 -0.07 4.99 -5.34
CA SER A 51 -0.45 3.63 -4.96
C SER A 51 0.47 2.58 -5.58
N ILE A 52 0.80 2.73 -6.87
CA ILE A 52 1.74 1.86 -7.57
C ILE A 52 3.16 1.98 -7.02
N MET A 53 3.65 3.19 -6.72
CA MET A 53 4.98 3.34 -6.12
C MET A 53 5.11 2.71 -4.73
N MET A 54 4.02 2.64 -3.97
CA MET A 54 4.01 1.92 -2.68
C MET A 54 3.95 0.40 -2.83
N LEU A 55 3.21 -0.09 -3.84
CA LEU A 55 3.05 -1.53 -4.08
C LEU A 55 4.25 -2.15 -4.79
N VAL A 56 4.81 -1.44 -5.76
CA VAL A 56 5.95 -1.87 -6.59
C VAL A 56 6.98 -0.73 -6.62
N PRO A 57 7.74 -0.54 -5.53
CA PRO A 57 8.77 0.48 -5.48
C PRO A 57 9.91 0.13 -6.43
N GLU A 58 10.59 1.16 -6.94
CA GLU A 58 11.75 0.98 -7.79
C GLU A 58 12.95 0.38 -7.03
N ALA A 59 13.78 -0.37 -7.75
CA ALA A 59 14.98 -0.98 -7.19
C ALA A 59 16.12 0.05 -7.07
N TRP A 60 16.11 0.84 -6.00
CA TRP A 60 17.02 1.98 -5.81
C TRP A 60 18.43 1.63 -5.29
N GLN A 61 18.64 0.44 -4.73
CA GLN A 61 19.86 0.09 -3.97
C GLN A 61 21.19 0.22 -4.75
N LYS A 62 21.16 0.17 -6.08
CA LYS A 62 22.34 0.28 -6.96
C LYS A 62 22.27 1.49 -7.90
N HIS A 63 21.32 2.39 -7.68
CA HIS A 63 21.12 3.51 -8.58
C HIS A 63 22.11 4.63 -8.26
N THR A 64 23.11 4.82 -9.12
CA THR A 64 24.23 5.75 -8.91
C THR A 64 23.85 7.23 -8.93
N GLY A 65 22.66 7.55 -9.46
CA GLY A 65 22.13 8.91 -9.54
C GLY A 65 21.07 9.25 -8.48
N MET A 66 20.70 8.30 -7.62
CA MET A 66 19.66 8.52 -6.61
C MET A 66 20.28 8.87 -5.27
N ASP A 67 19.89 10.01 -4.71
CA ASP A 67 20.31 10.37 -3.35
C ASP A 67 19.63 9.45 -2.33
N ARG A 68 20.33 9.16 -1.23
CA ARG A 68 19.89 8.29 -0.15
C ARG A 68 18.61 8.80 0.53
N HIS A 69 18.35 10.10 0.43
CA HIS A 69 17.15 10.74 0.92
C HIS A 69 15.91 10.34 0.11
N ASP A 70 16.03 10.27 -1.22
CA ASP A 70 14.93 9.96 -2.13
C ASP A 70 14.47 8.50 -1.98
N ALA A 71 15.43 7.60 -1.80
CA ALA A 71 15.20 6.19 -1.53
C ALA A 71 14.39 5.90 -0.23
N ARG A 72 14.61 6.72 0.82
CA ARG A 72 13.93 6.53 2.13
C ARG A 72 12.51 7.06 2.15
N SER A 73 12.23 8.09 1.36
CA SER A 73 10.88 8.65 1.19
C SER A 73 9.91 7.58 0.68
N MET A 74 10.35 6.74 -0.27
CA MET A 74 9.53 5.66 -0.84
C MET A 74 9.23 4.51 0.14
N SER A 75 10.06 4.31 1.16
CA SER A 75 9.97 3.17 2.09
C SER A 75 9.14 3.46 3.35
N THR A 76 8.80 4.72 3.64
CA THR A 76 8.28 5.15 4.94
C THR A 76 6.88 5.76 4.83
N THR A 77 5.93 5.01 4.27
CA THR A 77 4.52 5.44 4.30
C THR A 77 3.74 4.54 5.26
N ARG A 78 3.24 5.13 6.35
CA ARG A 78 2.33 4.46 7.27
C ARG A 78 1.04 4.12 6.51
N VAL A 79 0.60 2.87 6.67
CA VAL A 79 -0.73 2.37 6.26
C VAL A 79 -1.64 2.43 7.47
#